data_AF-A6EGR1-F1
#
_entry.id   AF-A6EGR1-F1
#
_cell.length_a   1.000
_cell.length_b   1.000
_cell.length_c   1.000
_cell.angle_alpha   90.00
_cell.angle_beta   90.00
_cell.angle_gamma   90.00
#
_symmetry.space_group_name_H-M   'P 1'
#
loop_
_entity.id
_entity.type
_entity.pdbx_description
1 polymer ?
#
loop_
_entity_poly.entity_id
_entity_poly.type
_entity_poly.pdbx_seq_one_letter_code
_entity_poly.pdbx_strand_id
1 'polypeptide(L)'
;MKIYWLALFLICLTACSNAGKVMRAVDSDLEALANRSIEKEDGSVLYKIRIFPSKNILEEHKKTLNQSMMYHADSLFYLFDGKKKIYAMQSEPVMSGINGCYEYMVVFDAGDDVKAENQVLVYQDKFINQKRYELR
;
A
#
# COMPACT_ATOMS: atom_id res chain seq x y z
N MET A 1 36.39 25.29 -26.35
CA MET A 1 36.24 24.89 -24.94
C MET A 1 34.82 25.18 -24.43
N LYS A 2 33.77 24.57 -25.02
CA LYS A 2 32.34 24.91 -24.75
C LYS A 2 31.37 23.70 -24.78
N ILE A 3 31.87 22.46 -24.82
CA ILE A 3 31.02 21.26 -24.97
C ILE A 3 30.81 20.51 -23.63
N TYR A 4 31.66 20.73 -22.64
CA TYR A 4 31.59 20.00 -21.35
C TYR A 4 30.40 20.37 -20.45
N TRP A 5 29.81 21.55 -20.63
CA TRP A 5 28.68 22.00 -19.81
C TRP A 5 27.34 21.35 -20.20
N LEU A 6 27.18 20.92 -21.45
CA LEU A 6 25.97 20.25 -21.93
C LEU A 6 25.86 18.79 -21.46
N ALA A 7 26.99 18.11 -21.26
CA ALA A 7 27.01 16.73 -20.80
C ALA A 7 26.61 16.58 -19.32
N LEU A 8 26.91 17.57 -18.47
CA LEU A 8 26.61 17.51 -17.04
C LEU A 8 25.11 17.67 -16.74
N PHE A 9 24.37 18.41 -17.59
CA PHE A 9 22.93 18.63 -17.40
C PHE A 9 22.09 17.41 -17.81
N LEU A 10 22.60 16.56 -18.71
CA LEU A 10 21.89 15.38 -19.21
C LEU A 10 21.87 14.23 -18.18
N ILE A 11 22.85 14.17 -17.26
CA ILE A 11 22.98 13.12 -16.24
C ILE A 11 21.94 13.29 -15.12
N CYS A 12 21.48 14.52 -14.85
CA CYS A 12 20.46 14.76 -13.83
C CYS A 12 19.05 14.30 -14.24
N LEU A 13 18.80 14.05 -15.53
CA LEU A 13 17.47 13.66 -16.02
C LEU A 13 17.20 12.15 -15.95
N THR A 14 18.23 11.31 -15.80
CA THR A 14 18.07 9.84 -15.77
C THR A 14 17.94 9.26 -14.36
N ALA A 15 18.12 10.08 -13.31
CA ALA A 15 18.08 9.65 -11.91
C ALA A 15 16.66 9.45 -11.33
N CYS A 16 15.61 9.72 -12.10
CA CYS A 16 14.21 9.54 -11.68
C CYS A 16 13.51 8.45 -12.52
N SER A 17 13.87 7.18 -12.38
CA SER A 17 13.17 6.11 -13.13
C SER A 17 12.76 4.87 -12.34
N ASN A 18 13.08 4.76 -11.05
CA ASN A 18 12.57 3.66 -10.22
C ASN A 18 11.32 4.06 -9.42
N ALA A 19 10.26 4.46 -10.13
CA ALA A 19 8.94 4.48 -9.52
C ALA A 19 8.42 3.04 -9.48
N GLY A 20 8.43 2.41 -8.30
CA GLY A 20 7.85 1.09 -8.10
C GLY A 20 6.39 1.05 -8.58
N LYS A 21 5.92 -0.13 -9.02
CA LYS A 21 4.54 -0.30 -9.46
C LYS A 21 3.58 0.02 -8.30
N VAL A 22 2.81 1.10 -8.45
CA VAL A 22 1.73 1.45 -7.53
C VAL A 22 0.49 0.63 -7.90
N MET A 23 0.02 -0.19 -6.96
CA MET A 23 -1.24 -0.90 -7.07
C MET A 23 -2.37 -0.02 -6.52
N ARG A 24 -3.54 -0.05 -7.16
CA ARG A 24 -4.63 0.90 -6.83
C ARG A 24 -6.01 0.28 -6.93
N ALA A 25 -6.90 0.66 -6.01
CA ALA A 25 -8.34 0.45 -6.10
C ALA A 25 -9.07 1.73 -5.65
N VAL A 26 -10.14 2.09 -6.35
CA VAL A 26 -10.90 3.34 -6.10
C VAL A 26 -12.39 3.08 -6.28
N ASP A 27 -13.20 3.62 -5.38
CA ASP A 27 -14.64 3.79 -5.57
C ASP A 27 -15.13 5.16 -5.04
N SER A 28 -16.44 5.31 -4.85
CA SER A 28 -17.04 6.54 -4.32
C SER A 28 -16.67 6.85 -2.87
N ASP A 29 -16.28 5.84 -2.11
CA ASP A 29 -16.16 5.89 -0.66
C ASP A 29 -14.70 5.95 -0.24
N LEU A 30 -13.79 5.34 -1.00
CA LEU A 30 -12.36 5.38 -0.71
C LEU A 30 -11.46 5.15 -1.93
N GLU A 31 -10.20 5.54 -1.74
CA GLU A 31 -9.07 5.16 -2.57
C GLU A 31 -8.04 4.39 -1.73
N ALA A 32 -7.63 3.22 -2.21
CA ALA A 32 -6.59 2.39 -1.62
C ALA A 32 -5.41 2.28 -2.59
N LEU A 33 -4.22 2.60 -2.08
CA LEU A 33 -2.95 2.53 -2.80
C LEU A 33 -2.00 1.58 -2.09
N ALA A 34 -1.23 0.80 -2.84
CA ALA A 34 -0.20 -0.05 -2.27
C ALA A 34 1.05 -0.05 -3.13
N ASN A 35 2.20 -0.05 -2.47
CA ASN A 35 3.51 -0.19 -3.10
C ASN A 35 4.20 -1.41 -2.51
N ARG A 36 4.63 -2.32 -3.37
CA ARG A 36 5.49 -3.43 -2.97
C ARG A 36 6.93 -2.90 -2.86
N SER A 37 7.55 -3.09 -1.71
CA SER A 37 8.98 -2.87 -1.51
C SER A 37 9.72 -4.21 -1.59
N ILE A 38 11.00 -4.14 -1.97
CA ILE A 38 11.92 -5.27 -2.18
C ILE A 38 11.93 -6.19 -0.95
N GLU A 39 12.03 -7.49 -1.24
CA GLU A 39 12.17 -8.59 -0.28
C GLU A 39 13.24 -8.26 0.79
N LYS A 40 12.93 -8.47 2.07
CA LYS A 40 14.00 -8.48 3.09
C LYS A 40 14.92 -9.68 2.82
N GLU A 41 16.12 -9.70 3.40
CA GLU A 41 17.09 -10.81 3.22
C GLU A 41 16.50 -12.19 3.56
N ASP A 42 15.46 -12.24 4.40
CA ASP A 42 14.71 -13.43 4.75
C ASP A 42 13.72 -13.91 3.67
N GLY A 43 13.51 -13.13 2.60
CA GLY A 43 12.57 -13.38 1.51
C GLY A 43 11.14 -12.85 1.77
N SER A 44 10.90 -12.17 2.88
CA SER A 44 9.59 -11.61 3.22
C SER A 44 9.23 -10.44 2.31
N VAL A 45 7.94 -10.28 2.02
CA VAL A 45 7.45 -9.20 1.15
C VAL A 45 6.79 -8.11 1.98
N LEU A 46 7.23 -6.88 1.77
CA LEU A 46 6.68 -5.69 2.42
C LEU A 46 5.79 -4.90 1.46
N TYR A 47 4.60 -4.56 1.93
CA TYR A 47 3.70 -3.61 1.28
C TYR A 47 3.54 -2.35 2.13
N LYS A 48 3.71 -1.20 1.48
CA LYS A 48 3.31 0.10 2.03
C LYS A 48 1.95 0.45 1.46
N ILE A 49 0.93 0.49 2.31
CA ILE A 49 -0.47 0.68 1.92
C ILE A 49 -0.95 2.04 2.43
N ARG A 50 -1.75 2.75 1.64
CA ARG A 50 -2.43 3.99 2.03
C ARG A 50 -3.91 3.90 1.70
N ILE A 51 -4.75 4.23 2.67
CA ILE A 51 -6.20 4.29 2.52
C ILE A 51 -6.66 5.74 2.71
N PHE A 52 -7.39 6.25 1.72
CA PHE A 52 -7.97 7.59 1.68
C PHE A 52 -9.49 7.47 1.60
N PRO A 53 -10.22 7.63 2.71
CA PRO A 53 -11.68 7.73 2.65
C PRO A 53 -12.08 9.02 1.94
N SER A 54 -13.28 9.03 1.36
CA SER A 54 -13.84 10.21 0.73
C SER A 54 -14.06 11.32 1.77
N LYS A 55 -14.07 12.57 1.30
CA LYS A 55 -14.25 13.74 2.17
C LYS A 55 -15.54 13.65 2.99
N ASN A 56 -16.63 13.16 2.40
CA ASN A 56 -17.92 13.05 3.07
C ASN A 56 -17.84 12.12 4.29
N ILE A 57 -17.20 10.96 4.13
CA ILE A 57 -17.01 9.99 5.23
C ILE A 57 -16.10 10.56 6.31
N LEU A 58 -15.03 11.26 5.91
CA LEU A 58 -14.12 11.89 6.86
C LEU A 58 -14.82 12.94 7.72
N GLU A 59 -15.67 13.79 7.15
CA GLU A 59 -16.38 14.82 7.92
C GLU A 59 -17.40 14.23 8.90
N GLU A 60 -18.10 13.15 8.52
CA GLU A 60 -19.14 12.54 9.34
C GLU A 60 -18.58 11.68 10.49
N HIS A 61 -17.46 10.98 10.26
CA HIS A 61 -16.99 9.92 11.15
C HIS A 61 -15.53 10.06 11.59
N LYS A 62 -14.89 11.22 11.38
CA LYS A 62 -13.44 11.43 11.59
C LYS A 62 -12.86 10.79 12.84
N LYS A 63 -13.48 11.04 14.00
CA LYS A 63 -12.95 10.64 15.31
C LYS A 63 -12.97 9.13 15.46
N THR A 64 -14.11 8.51 15.15
CA THR A 64 -14.28 7.06 15.23
C THR A 64 -13.38 6.37 14.22
N LEU A 65 -13.32 6.89 12.99
CA LEU A 65 -12.49 6.31 11.93
C LEU A 65 -11.00 6.38 12.27
N ASN A 66 -10.53 7.50 12.82
CA ASN A 66 -9.14 7.62 13.29
C ASN A 66 -8.81 6.57 14.35
N GLN A 67 -9.70 6.37 15.33
CA GLN A 67 -9.47 5.36 16.37
C GLN A 67 -9.48 3.94 15.77
N SER A 68 -10.48 3.62 14.95
CA SER A 68 -10.60 2.28 14.36
C SER A 68 -9.44 1.94 13.42
N MET A 69 -9.11 2.84 12.50
CA MET A 69 -8.05 2.61 11.51
C MET A 69 -6.66 2.57 12.13
N MET A 70 -6.40 3.33 13.21
CA MET A 70 -5.09 3.32 13.87
C MET A 70 -4.89 2.16 14.85
N TYR A 71 -5.95 1.65 15.49
CA TYR A 71 -5.80 0.65 16.56
C TYR A 71 -6.33 -0.75 16.21
N HIS A 72 -7.07 -0.91 15.11
CA HIS A 72 -7.69 -2.18 14.72
C HIS A 72 -7.32 -2.61 13.29
N ALA A 73 -6.02 -2.59 12.99
CA ALA A 73 -5.48 -2.96 11.68
C ALA A 73 -5.34 -4.47 11.44
N ASP A 74 -5.79 -5.30 12.39
CA ASP A 74 -5.64 -6.75 12.32
C ASP A 74 -6.51 -7.36 11.22
N SER A 75 -5.88 -8.19 10.38
CA SER A 75 -6.52 -8.94 9.30
C SER A 75 -7.27 -8.08 8.27
N LEU A 76 -6.86 -6.82 8.09
CA LEU A 76 -7.36 -5.98 6.99
C LEU A 76 -6.73 -6.35 5.64
N PHE A 77 -5.57 -7.01 5.66
CA PHE A 77 -4.77 -7.27 4.46
C PHE A 77 -4.44 -8.75 4.35
N TYR A 78 -4.57 -9.28 3.14
CA TYR A 78 -4.12 -10.63 2.80
C TYR A 78 -3.72 -10.71 1.33
N LEU A 79 -2.91 -11.71 0.99
CA LEU A 79 -2.64 -12.09 -0.40
C LEU A 79 -3.62 -13.20 -0.80
N PHE A 80 -4.08 -13.15 -2.04
CA PHE A 80 -4.99 -14.14 -2.60
C PHE A 80 -4.47 -14.61 -3.96
N ASP A 81 -4.35 -15.92 -4.14
CA ASP A 81 -3.88 -16.56 -5.37
C ASP A 81 -5.01 -17.19 -6.21
N GLY A 82 -6.28 -16.95 -5.83
CA GLY A 82 -7.45 -17.58 -6.42
C GLY A 82 -8.01 -18.77 -5.64
N LYS A 83 -7.22 -19.37 -4.74
CA LYS A 83 -7.59 -20.57 -3.97
C LYS A 83 -7.40 -20.40 -2.47
N LYS A 84 -6.35 -19.71 -2.05
CA LYS A 84 -5.90 -19.59 -0.67
C LYS A 84 -5.71 -18.13 -0.28
N LYS A 85 -6.09 -17.82 0.96
CA LYS A 85 -5.77 -16.54 1.61
C LYS A 85 -4.50 -16.71 2.43
N ILE A 86 -3.54 -15.80 2.24
CA ILE A 86 -2.31 -15.74 3.03
C ILE A 86 -2.38 -14.44 3.82
N TYR A 87 -2.55 -14.55 5.12
CA TYR A 87 -2.65 -13.39 6.01
C TYR A 87 -1.28 -12.80 6.29
N ALA A 88 -1.24 -11.50 6.53
CA ALA A 88 -0.01 -10.81 6.91
C ALA A 88 0.51 -11.35 8.24
N MET A 89 1.82 -11.52 8.34
CA MET A 89 2.48 -11.79 9.62
C MET A 89 2.43 -10.57 10.53
N GLN A 90 2.53 -9.39 9.93
CA GLN A 90 2.59 -8.12 10.62
C GLN A 90 1.83 -7.06 9.82
N SER A 91 1.03 -6.26 10.50
CA SER A 91 0.27 -5.14 9.95
C SER A 91 0.40 -3.99 10.93
N GLU A 92 1.22 -3.00 10.60
CA GLU A 92 1.51 -1.89 11.50
C GLU A 92 1.01 -0.57 10.91
N PRO A 93 0.23 0.22 11.67
CA PRO A 93 -0.11 1.57 11.27
C PRO A 93 1.15 2.45 11.29
N VAL A 94 1.29 3.31 10.28
CA VAL A 94 2.38 4.28 10.16
C VAL A 94 1.80 5.68 10.24
N MET A 95 2.39 6.53 11.08
CA MET A 95 2.04 7.94 11.11
C MET A 95 2.51 8.64 9.83
N SER A 96 1.57 8.89 8.91
CA SER A 96 1.85 9.50 7.59
C SER A 96 1.99 11.03 7.64
N GLY A 97 1.41 11.68 8.65
CA GLY A 97 1.30 13.15 8.74
C GLY A 97 0.29 13.76 7.75
N ILE A 98 -0.39 12.94 6.93
CA ILE A 98 -1.35 13.39 5.92
C ILE A 98 -2.78 13.23 6.49
N ASN A 99 -3.52 14.33 6.58
CA ASN A 99 -4.89 14.31 7.10
C ASN A 99 -5.80 13.45 6.19
N GLY A 100 -6.58 12.55 6.80
CA GLY A 100 -7.45 11.62 6.07
C GLY A 100 -6.72 10.49 5.35
N CYS A 101 -5.45 10.23 5.68
CA CYS A 101 -4.67 9.13 5.13
C CYS A 101 -4.27 8.16 6.24
N TYR A 102 -4.73 6.91 6.13
CA TYR A 102 -4.30 5.83 6.99
C TYR A 102 -3.23 5.02 6.26
N GLU A 103 -2.00 5.04 6.77
CA GLU A 103 -0.87 4.35 6.17
C GLU A 103 -0.52 3.11 6.99
N TYR A 104 -0.16 2.02 6.30
CA TYR A 104 0.20 0.75 6.91
C TYR A 104 1.45 0.17 6.27
N MET A 105 2.25 -0.49 7.09
CA MET A 105 3.32 -1.38 6.68
C MET A 105 2.86 -2.82 6.93
N VAL A 106 2.79 -3.61 5.86
CA VAL A 106 2.26 -4.98 5.91
C VAL A 106 3.32 -5.95 5.42
N VAL A 107 3.63 -6.95 6.24
CA VAL A 107 4.67 -7.94 5.95
C VAL A 107 4.05 -9.33 5.79
N PHE A 108 4.43 -10.01 4.72
CA PHE A 108 4.06 -11.39 4.44
C PHE A 108 5.31 -12.27 4.44
N ASP A 109 5.14 -13.51 4.90
CA ASP A 109 6.22 -14.49 5.04
C ASP A 109 6.88 -14.82 3.69
N ALA A 110 8.14 -15.24 3.76
CA ALA A 110 8.98 -15.67 2.66
C ALA A 110 8.60 -17.08 2.17
N GLY A 111 7.37 -17.26 1.69
CA GLY A 111 6.93 -18.52 1.11
C GLY A 111 6.97 -18.50 -0.41
N ASP A 112 7.17 -19.66 -1.05
CA ASP A 112 6.99 -19.82 -2.51
C ASP A 112 5.59 -19.35 -2.96
N ASP A 113 4.59 -19.55 -2.09
CA ASP A 113 3.24 -19.05 -2.29
C ASP A 113 3.23 -17.52 -2.53
N VAL A 114 4.04 -16.76 -1.78
CA VAL A 114 4.13 -15.28 -1.76
C VAL A 114 4.87 -14.69 -2.97
N LYS A 115 5.66 -15.52 -3.68
CA LYS A 115 6.39 -15.12 -4.89
C LYS A 115 5.63 -15.42 -6.18
N ALA A 116 4.45 -16.03 -6.11
CA ALA A 116 3.68 -16.39 -7.30
C ALA A 116 3.21 -15.15 -8.08
N GLU A 117 3.34 -15.18 -9.41
CA GLU A 117 3.01 -14.05 -10.30
C GLU A 117 1.54 -13.62 -10.26
N ASN A 118 0.64 -14.53 -9.84
CA ASN A 118 -0.81 -14.31 -9.81
C ASN A 118 -1.34 -13.82 -8.46
N GLN A 119 -0.46 -13.46 -7.53
CA GLN A 119 -0.92 -12.97 -6.24
C GLN A 119 -1.53 -11.58 -6.34
N VAL A 120 -2.69 -11.44 -5.70
CA VAL A 120 -3.40 -10.17 -5.57
C VAL A 120 -3.38 -9.76 -4.11
N LEU A 121 -2.90 -8.55 -3.83
CA LEU A 121 -3.05 -7.95 -2.52
C LEU A 121 -4.51 -7.52 -2.34
N VAL A 122 -5.13 -7.97 -1.27
CA VAL A 122 -6.52 -7.67 -0.95
C VAL A 122 -6.58 -6.83 0.32
N TYR A 123 -7.30 -5.71 0.23
CA TYR A 123 -7.75 -4.94 1.38
C TYR A 123 -9.22 -5.27 1.66
N GLN A 124 -9.48 -5.78 2.86
CA GLN A 124 -10.80 -6.05 3.39
C GLN A 124 -11.14 -4.93 4.36
N ASP A 125 -11.91 -3.95 3.90
CA ASP A 125 -12.35 -2.87 4.78
C ASP A 125 -13.31 -3.41 5.85
N LYS A 126 -13.23 -2.85 7.05
CA LYS A 126 -14.11 -3.15 8.19
C LYS A 126 -14.78 -1.90 8.75
N PHE A 127 -14.38 -0.70 8.33
CA PHE A 127 -14.67 0.53 9.06
C PHE A 127 -15.32 1.63 8.21
N ILE A 128 -15.15 1.60 6.89
CA ILE A 128 -15.65 2.63 5.97
C ILE A 128 -16.96 2.16 5.31
N ASN A 129 -16.90 1.07 4.55
CA ASN A 129 -18.03 0.51 3.81
C ASN A 129 -18.06 -1.03 3.77
N GLN A 130 -17.11 -1.69 4.45
CA GLN A 130 -17.03 -3.15 4.58
C GLN A 130 -16.83 -3.91 3.27
N LYS A 131 -16.37 -3.22 2.22
CA LYS A 131 -16.09 -3.83 0.90
C LYS A 131 -14.71 -4.46 0.86
N ARG A 132 -14.53 -5.32 -0.15
CA ARG A 132 -13.25 -5.94 -0.49
C ARG A 132 -12.66 -5.27 -1.72
N TYR A 133 -11.38 -4.94 -1.66
CA TYR A 133 -10.62 -4.28 -2.72
C TYR A 133 -9.43 -5.12 -3.14
N GLU A 134 -9.38 -5.45 -4.43
CA GLU A 134 -8.23 -6.12 -5.04
C GLU A 134 -7.28 -5.06 -5.63
N LEU A 135 -6.07 -5.00 -5.10
CA LEU A 135 -5.05 -4.02 -5.48
C LEU A 135 -4.14 -4.65 -6.55
N ARG A 136 -4.15 -4.10 -7.77
CA ARG A 136 -3.40 -4.62 -8.94
C ARG A 136 -2.64 -3.53 -9.69
#